data_AF-A0A842L8P8-F1
#
_entry.id   AF-A0A842L8P8-F1
#
_cell.length_a   1.000
_cell.length_b   1.000
_cell.length_c   1.000
_cell.angle_alpha   90.00
_cell.angle_beta   90.00
_cell.angle_gamma   90.00
#
_symmetry.space_group_name_H-M   'P 1'
#
loop_
_entity.id
_entity.type
_entity.pdbx_description
1 polymer ?
#
loop_
_entity_poly.entity_id
_entity_poly.type
_entity_poly.pdbx_seq_one_letter_code
_entity_poly.pdbx_strand_id
1 'polypeptide(L)'
;MYKIVLFSGGPYRFEEFEEYVEDIGGLVLKKDRFNVSRGEYFLAEEVKALTIIPEEEEEQLKTIVTGIKGFIQELPFDEDKKRRILLCMLLHDSLTRNPQWMGEEEIEEKIICPCEIKLCENSPECFVDITEVLDAMVEMELLEKRDNKGMTEYRIRINQ
;
A
#
# COMPACT_ATOMS: atom_id res chain seq x y z
N MET A 1 -11.96 9.48 -4.35
CA MET A 1 -10.80 9.10 -5.21
C MET A 1 -9.66 8.80 -4.26
N TYR A 2 -8.65 8.02 -4.65
CA TYR A 2 -7.54 7.70 -3.74
C TYR A 2 -6.33 8.60 -3.98
N LYS A 3 -5.59 8.90 -2.91
CA LYS A 3 -4.38 9.72 -2.90
C LYS A 3 -3.20 8.94 -2.33
N ILE A 4 -2.01 9.22 -2.84
CA ILE A 4 -0.77 8.59 -2.38
C ILE A 4 0.02 9.59 -1.54
N VAL A 5 0.30 9.21 -0.30
CA VAL A 5 1.02 10.04 0.68
C VAL A 5 2.19 9.27 1.29
N LEU A 6 3.21 9.99 1.73
CA LEU A 6 4.29 9.47 2.54
C LEU A 6 4.11 9.94 3.97
N PHE A 7 3.89 9.01 4.89
CA PHE A 7 4.00 9.26 6.32
C PHE A 7 5.47 9.35 6.73
N SER A 8 5.78 10.20 7.70
CA SER A 8 7.08 10.28 8.36
C SER A 8 6.88 10.63 9.83
N GLY A 9 7.46 9.86 10.75
CA GLY A 9 7.26 10.05 12.19
C GLY A 9 8.09 9.10 13.05
N GLY A 10 7.92 9.15 14.37
CA GLY A 10 8.62 8.23 15.28
C GLY A 10 7.98 6.83 15.29
N PRO A 11 8.73 5.75 15.60
CA PRO A 11 8.21 4.38 15.60
C PRO A 11 7.17 4.09 16.68
N TYR A 12 7.20 4.83 17.79
CA TYR A 12 6.45 4.52 19.01
C TYR A 12 4.92 4.54 18.86
N ARG A 13 4.38 5.23 17.84
CA ARG A 13 2.92 5.34 17.58
C ARG A 13 2.58 5.11 16.11
N PHE A 14 3.44 4.40 15.40
CA PHE A 14 3.19 4.09 14.00
C PHE A 14 2.00 3.13 13.83
N GLU A 15 1.80 2.21 14.77
CA GLU A 15 0.68 1.27 14.77
C GLU A 15 -0.67 2.01 14.77
N GLU A 16 -0.79 3.12 15.53
CA GLU A 16 -2.00 3.96 15.52
C GLU A 16 -2.28 4.60 14.14
N PHE A 17 -1.24 4.88 13.37
CA PHE A 17 -1.39 5.36 11.99
C PHE A 17 -1.82 4.24 11.05
N GLU A 18 -1.20 3.06 11.19
CA GLU A 18 -1.50 1.88 10.38
C GLU A 18 -2.96 1.43 10.59
N GLU A 19 -3.41 1.32 11.84
CA GLU A 19 -4.81 1.01 12.21
C GLU A 19 -5.79 2.03 11.61
N TYR A 20 -5.50 3.33 11.76
CA TYR A 20 -6.38 4.36 11.21
C TYR A 20 -6.48 4.30 9.69
N VAL A 21 -5.36 4.06 9.00
CA VAL A 21 -5.34 3.93 7.54
C VAL A 21 -6.19 2.74 7.10
N GLU A 22 -6.10 1.61 7.79
CA GLU A 22 -6.93 0.44 7.48
C GLU A 22 -8.42 0.70 7.74
N ASP A 23 -8.77 1.37 8.85
CA ASP A 23 -10.15 1.70 9.21
C ASP A 23 -10.86 2.58 8.19
N ILE A 24 -10.12 3.48 7.53
CA ILE A 24 -10.65 4.33 6.47
C ILE A 24 -10.61 3.66 5.08
N GLY A 25 -10.20 2.39 4.99
CA GLY A 25 -10.08 1.69 3.71
C GLY A 25 -8.86 2.11 2.90
N GLY A 26 -7.81 2.60 3.54
CA GLY A 26 -6.51 2.84 2.92
C GLY A 26 -5.59 1.61 2.95
N LEU A 27 -4.36 1.79 2.51
CA LEU A 27 -3.33 0.74 2.50
C LEU A 27 -1.94 1.33 2.77
N VAL A 28 -1.23 0.76 3.74
CA VAL A 28 0.19 1.02 3.97
C VAL A 28 1.02 0.04 3.14
N LEU A 29 1.74 0.53 2.13
CA LEU A 29 2.45 -0.32 1.17
C LEU A 29 3.81 -0.78 1.67
N LYS A 30 4.58 0.12 2.27
CA LYS A 30 5.95 -0.16 2.69
C LYS A 30 6.30 0.66 3.90
N LYS A 31 6.94 0.02 4.88
CA LYS A 31 7.43 0.63 6.12
C LYS A 31 8.96 0.54 6.15
N ASP A 32 9.63 1.68 6.01
CA ASP A 32 11.07 1.78 6.14
C ASP A 32 11.43 2.43 7.48
N ARG A 33 12.35 1.81 8.24
CA ARG A 33 12.89 2.38 9.50
C ARG A 33 14.28 2.97 9.22
N PHE A 34 14.46 4.23 9.58
CA PHE A 34 15.70 4.97 9.40
C PHE A 34 16.28 5.38 10.75
N ASN A 35 17.60 5.28 10.87
CA ASN A 35 18.35 5.89 11.96
C ASN A 35 18.81 7.28 11.53
N VAL A 36 18.19 8.34 12.09
CA VAL A 36 18.58 9.73 11.80
C VAL A 36 19.60 10.19 12.84
N SER A 37 20.85 10.36 12.41
CA SER A 37 21.90 10.96 13.24
C SER A 37 21.86 12.49 13.10
N ARG A 38 21.42 13.20 14.14
CA ARG A 38 21.57 14.66 14.23
C ARG A 38 22.77 15.02 15.11
N GLY A 39 23.96 15.02 14.52
CA GLY A 39 25.21 15.36 15.22
C GLY A 39 25.65 14.30 16.24
N GLU A 40 26.57 14.67 17.15
CA GLU A 40 27.35 13.71 17.95
C GLU A 40 26.55 12.89 18.99
N TYR A 41 25.28 13.19 19.31
CA TYR A 41 24.61 12.53 20.46
C TYR A 41 23.11 12.21 20.33
N PHE A 42 22.47 12.25 19.15
CA PHE A 42 21.07 11.79 19.02
C PHE A 42 20.86 10.95 17.76
N LEU A 43 20.69 9.64 17.95
CA LEU A 43 20.04 8.72 17.02
C LEU A 43 18.53 8.82 17.28
N ALA A 44 17.82 9.48 16.38
CA ALA A 44 16.35 9.43 16.37
C ALA A 44 15.93 8.39 15.33
N GLU A 45 15.22 7.35 15.76
CA GLU A 45 14.57 6.43 14.84
C GLU A 45 13.36 7.13 14.19
N GLU A 46 13.28 7.07 12.86
CA GLU A 46 12.20 7.60 12.06
C GLU A 46 11.60 6.47 11.21
N VAL A 47 10.27 6.38 11.17
CA VAL A 47 9.54 5.50 10.26
C VAL A 47 9.03 6.34 9.11
N LYS A 48 9.22 5.84 7.89
CA LYS A 48 8.54 6.37 6.71
C LYS A 48 7.67 5.29 6.10
N ALA A 49 6.46 5.67 5.70
CA ALA A 49 5.55 4.72 5.10
C ALA A 49 4.82 5.28 3.88
N LEU A 50 4.96 4.58 2.75
CA LEU A 50 4.20 4.89 1.54
C LEU A 50 2.77 4.38 1.73
N THR A 51 1.79 5.26 1.58
CA THR A 51 0.41 5.00 1.99
C THR A 51 -0.57 5.47 0.93
N ILE A 52 -1.62 4.69 0.69
CA ILE A 52 -2.76 5.03 -0.15
C ILE A 52 -3.94 5.31 0.77
N ILE A 53 -4.67 6.41 0.56
CA ILE A 53 -5.82 6.81 1.38
C ILE A 53 -6.96 7.34 0.51
N PRO A 54 -8.22 7.27 0.95
CA PRO A 54 -9.29 8.06 0.35
C PRO A 54 -8.98 9.56 0.47
N GLU A 55 -9.18 10.30 -0.61
CA GLU A 55 -8.88 11.74 -0.70
C GLU A 55 -9.71 12.56 0.31
N GLU A 56 -10.95 12.15 0.54
CA GLU A 56 -11.87 12.73 1.52
C GLU A 56 -11.36 12.66 2.98
N GLU A 57 -10.45 11.72 3.29
CA GLU A 57 -9.94 11.47 4.64
C GLU A 57 -8.63 12.22 4.94
N GLU A 58 -8.06 12.94 3.97
CA GLU A 58 -6.75 13.58 4.09
C GLU A 58 -6.66 14.54 5.29
N GLU A 59 -7.66 15.39 5.49
CA GLU A 59 -7.66 16.40 6.56
C GLU A 59 -7.75 15.76 7.95
N GLN A 60 -8.53 14.69 8.07
CA GLN A 60 -8.63 13.94 9.32
C GLN A 60 -7.34 13.18 9.61
N LEU A 61 -6.75 12.56 8.59
CA LEU A 61 -5.44 11.91 8.70
C LEU A 61 -4.34 12.88 9.14
N LYS A 62 -4.28 14.09 8.59
CA LYS A 62 -3.32 15.13 9.02
C LYS A 62 -3.44 15.44 10.51
N THR A 63 -4.67 15.51 11.02
CA THR A 63 -4.93 15.79 12.43
C THR A 63 -4.38 14.68 13.32
N ILE A 64 -4.65 13.42 12.97
CA ILE A 64 -4.17 12.23 13.70
C ILE A 64 -2.65 12.13 13.65
N VAL A 65 -2.09 12.26 12.45
CA VAL A 65 -0.64 12.20 12.21
C VAL A 65 0.11 13.27 13.00
N THR A 66 -0.42 14.50 13.06
CA THR A 66 0.14 15.55 13.90
C THR A 66 0.09 15.18 15.39
N GLY A 67 -1.01 14.57 15.84
CA GLY A 67 -1.18 14.09 17.21
C GLY A 67 -0.17 13.01 17.63
N ILE A 68 0.32 12.21 16.67
CA ILE A 68 1.37 11.21 16.89
C ILE A 68 2.79 11.75 16.60
N LYS A 69 2.94 13.07 16.44
CA LYS A 69 4.20 13.76 16.10
C LYS A 69 4.81 13.30 14.77
N GLY A 70 3.97 12.86 13.84
CA GLY A 70 4.34 12.61 12.45
C GLY A 70 3.90 13.75 11.54
N PHE A 71 4.16 13.58 10.25
CA PHE A 71 3.61 14.39 9.18
C PHE A 71 3.36 13.51 7.95
N ILE A 72 2.45 13.95 7.08
CA ILE A 72 2.27 13.35 5.75
C ILE A 72 2.67 14.36 4.69
N GLN A 73 3.21 13.86 3.58
CA GLN A 73 3.49 14.64 2.40
C GLN A 73 2.97 13.91 1.16
N GLU A 74 2.42 14.65 0.20
CA GLU A 74 2.09 14.10 -1.11
C GLU A 74 3.37 13.87 -1.91
N LEU A 75 3.45 12.74 -2.61
CA LEU A 75 4.59 12.43 -3.46
C LEU A 75 4.27 12.71 -4.93
N PRO A 76 5.15 13.43 -5.66
CA PRO A 76 4.95 13.67 -7.08
C PRO A 76 5.31 12.42 -7.89
N PHE A 77 4.31 11.60 -8.18
CA PHE A 77 4.43 10.48 -9.10
C PHE A 77 3.92 10.88 -10.49
N ASP A 78 4.54 10.34 -11.54
CA ASP A 78 3.95 10.32 -12.87
C ASP A 78 2.72 9.40 -12.91
N GLU A 79 1.88 9.55 -13.92
CA GLU A 79 0.61 8.81 -14.00
C GLU A 79 0.81 7.30 -14.09
N ASP A 80 1.88 6.83 -14.74
CA ASP A 80 2.20 5.39 -14.84
C ASP A 80 2.56 4.81 -13.46
N LYS A 81 3.40 5.51 -12.68
CA LYS A 81 3.74 5.10 -11.31
C LYS A 81 2.53 5.18 -10.39
N LYS A 82 1.72 6.24 -10.47
CA LYS A 82 0.48 6.34 -9.69
C LYS A 82 -0.43 5.15 -9.98
N ARG A 83 -0.58 4.81 -11.26
CA ARG A 83 -1.41 3.68 -11.70
C ARG A 83 -0.90 2.36 -11.11
N ARG A 84 0.40 2.08 -11.18
CA ARG A 84 1.00 0.87 -10.58
C ARG A 84 0.78 0.82 -9.05
N ILE A 85 0.95 1.95 -8.37
CA ILE A 85 0.71 2.06 -6.93
C ILE A 85 -0.77 1.81 -6.59
N LEU A 86 -1.70 2.40 -7.33
CA LEU A 86 -3.13 2.17 -7.13
C LEU A 86 -3.55 0.73 -7.45
N LEU A 87 -2.89 0.07 -8.41
CA LEU A 87 -3.12 -1.34 -8.70
C LEU A 87 -2.81 -2.23 -7.48
N CYS A 88 -1.82 -1.87 -6.64
CA CYS A 88 -1.57 -2.58 -5.39
C CYS A 88 -2.81 -2.62 -4.48
N MET A 89 -3.57 -1.52 -4.37
CA MET A 89 -4.79 -1.45 -3.57
C MET A 89 -5.85 -2.45 -4.07
N LEU A 90 -6.04 -2.50 -5.39
CA LEU A 90 -7.03 -3.38 -6.02
C LEU A 90 -6.68 -4.86 -5.85
N LEU A 91 -5.40 -5.20 -6.03
CA LEU A 91 -4.90 -6.56 -5.85
C LEU A 91 -4.98 -6.98 -4.38
N HIS A 92 -4.59 -6.08 -3.46
CA HIS A 92 -4.67 -6.31 -2.03
C HIS A 92 -6.11 -6.60 -1.60
N ASP A 93 -7.06 -5.78 -2.03
CA ASP A 93 -8.49 -5.95 -1.75
C ASP A 93 -9.03 -7.28 -2.33
N SER A 94 -8.68 -7.61 -3.58
CA SER A 94 -9.06 -8.88 -4.20
C SER A 94 -8.53 -10.09 -3.42
N LEU A 95 -7.24 -10.09 -3.06
CA LEU A 95 -6.57 -11.17 -2.33
C LEU A 95 -7.00 -11.26 -0.86
N THR A 96 -7.38 -10.14 -0.24
CA THR A 96 -7.94 -10.12 1.12
C THR A 96 -9.31 -10.80 1.17
N ARG A 97 -10.17 -10.56 0.17
CA ARG A 97 -11.46 -11.27 0.04
C ARG A 97 -11.31 -12.75 -0.32
N ASN A 98 -10.14 -13.13 -0.83
CA ASN A 98 -9.86 -14.43 -1.40
C ASN A 98 -8.53 -14.99 -0.87
N PRO A 99 -8.47 -15.38 0.41
CA PRO A 99 -7.21 -15.69 1.09
C PRO A 99 -6.52 -16.99 0.64
N GLN A 100 -7.12 -17.73 -0.30
CA GLN A 100 -6.50 -18.89 -0.94
C GLN A 100 -5.39 -18.47 -1.92
N TRP A 101 -4.50 -19.41 -2.21
CA TRP A 101 -3.53 -19.28 -3.30
C TRP A 101 -4.26 -19.18 -4.64
N MET A 102 -3.89 -18.17 -5.43
CA MET A 102 -4.48 -17.93 -6.75
C MET A 102 -3.40 -17.58 -7.77
N GLY A 103 -3.60 -18.04 -9.01
CA GLY A 103 -2.81 -17.57 -10.14
C GLY A 103 -3.21 -16.16 -10.60
N GLU A 104 -2.41 -15.57 -11.47
CA GLU A 104 -2.65 -14.25 -12.07
C GLU A 104 -4.04 -14.16 -12.74
N GLU A 105 -4.38 -15.13 -13.61
CA GLU A 105 -5.68 -15.18 -14.30
C GLU A 105 -6.86 -15.24 -13.30
N GLU A 106 -6.73 -16.06 -12.25
CA GLU A 106 -7.75 -16.18 -11.21
C GLU A 106 -7.91 -14.90 -10.38
N ILE A 107 -6.81 -14.17 -10.14
CA ILE A 107 -6.83 -12.89 -9.44
C ILE A 107 -7.58 -11.86 -10.29
N GLU A 108 -7.28 -11.78 -11.59
CA GLU A 108 -7.93 -10.86 -12.52
C GLU A 108 -9.44 -11.08 -12.59
N GLU A 109 -9.89 -12.33 -12.70
CA GLU A 109 -11.32 -12.68 -12.76
C GLU A 109 -12.11 -12.26 -11.52
N LYS A 110 -11.43 -12.16 -10.37
CA LYS A 110 -12.07 -11.83 -9.07
C LYS A 110 -12.08 -10.35 -8.74
N ILE A 111 -11.49 -9.52 -9.58
CA ILE A 111 -11.49 -8.07 -9.39
C ILE A 111 -12.87 -7.52 -9.73
N ILE A 112 -13.45 -6.79 -8.77
CA ILE A 112 -14.78 -6.20 -8.89
C ILE A 112 -14.70 -4.89 -9.68
N CYS A 113 -15.49 -4.81 -10.76
CA CYS A 113 -15.62 -3.60 -11.58
C CYS A 113 -17.06 -3.03 -11.51
N PRO A 114 -17.25 -1.69 -11.45
CA PRO A 114 -16.21 -0.66 -11.36
C PRO A 114 -15.50 -0.72 -10.00
N CYS A 115 -14.17 -0.66 -10.01
CA CYS A 115 -13.37 -0.68 -8.80
C CYS A 115 -13.44 0.67 -8.07
N GLU A 116 -13.26 0.67 -6.76
CA GLU A 116 -13.32 1.88 -5.93
C GLU A 116 -12.25 2.91 -6.33
N ILE A 117 -11.08 2.42 -6.75
CA ILE A 117 -9.97 3.25 -7.22
C ILE A 117 -10.20 3.83 -8.62
N LYS A 118 -11.24 3.39 -9.35
CA LYS A 118 -11.62 3.86 -10.70
C LYS A 118 -10.43 3.89 -11.69
N LEU A 119 -9.57 2.88 -11.63
CA LEU A 119 -8.35 2.80 -12.43
C LEU A 119 -8.60 2.99 -13.93
N CYS A 120 -9.74 2.48 -14.42
CA CYS A 120 -10.15 2.56 -15.83
C CYS A 120 -10.65 3.95 -16.28
N GLU A 121 -10.92 4.90 -15.37
CA GLU A 121 -11.30 6.26 -15.77
C GLU A 121 -10.12 6.99 -16.44
N ASN A 122 -8.88 6.57 -16.16
CA ASN A 122 -7.67 7.22 -16.66
C ASN A 122 -6.96 6.44 -17.79
N SER A 123 -7.25 5.15 -17.97
CA SER A 123 -6.67 4.31 -19.03
C SER A 123 -7.56 3.10 -19.34
N PRO A 124 -7.73 2.69 -20.60
CA PRO A 124 -8.60 1.56 -20.96
C PRO A 124 -8.06 0.19 -20.52
N GLU A 125 -6.76 0.10 -20.20
CA GLU A 125 -6.16 -1.13 -19.71
C GLU A 125 -6.03 -0.99 -18.18
N CYS A 126 -6.57 -1.92 -17.39
CA CYS A 126 -6.43 -1.89 -15.93
C CYS A 126 -5.20 -2.67 -15.45
N PHE A 127 -4.92 -3.81 -16.08
CA PHE A 127 -4.01 -4.85 -15.57
C PHE A 127 -2.65 -4.90 -16.28
N VAL A 128 -2.19 -3.77 -16.80
CA VAL A 128 -0.84 -3.70 -17.38
C VAL A 128 0.18 -3.93 -16.27
N ASP A 129 1.13 -4.83 -16.53
CA ASP A 129 2.21 -5.20 -15.61
C ASP A 129 1.73 -5.77 -14.26
N ILE A 130 0.57 -6.44 -14.21
CA ILE A 130 0.05 -7.05 -12.98
C ILE A 130 1.06 -7.99 -12.32
N THR A 131 1.79 -8.81 -13.10
CA THR A 131 2.88 -9.65 -12.59
C THR A 131 3.98 -8.82 -11.92
N GLU A 132 4.41 -7.70 -12.51
CA GLU A 132 5.44 -6.83 -11.90
C GLU A 132 4.93 -6.23 -10.58
N VAL A 133 3.65 -5.86 -10.52
CA VAL A 133 3.03 -5.30 -9.30
C VAL A 133 2.87 -6.36 -8.22
N LEU A 134 2.45 -7.58 -8.57
CA LEU A 134 2.36 -8.70 -7.63
C LEU A 134 3.73 -9.03 -7.04
N ASP A 135 4.77 -9.08 -7.88
CA ASP A 135 6.15 -9.31 -7.41
C ASP A 135 6.65 -8.18 -6.51
N ALA A 136 6.38 -6.92 -6.85
CA ALA A 136 6.68 -5.80 -5.97
C ALA A 136 5.94 -5.89 -4.62
N MET A 137 4.69 -6.34 -4.62
CA MET A 137 3.92 -6.55 -3.37
C MET A 137 4.49 -7.68 -2.51
N VAL A 138 5.11 -8.70 -3.11
CA VAL A 138 5.87 -9.73 -2.39
C VAL A 138 7.13 -9.13 -1.76
N GLU A 139 7.88 -8.30 -2.50
CA GLU A 139 9.05 -7.59 -1.96
C GLU A 139 8.70 -6.63 -0.81
N MET A 140 7.49 -6.05 -0.86
CA MET A 140 6.93 -5.20 0.19
C MET A 140 6.33 -5.99 1.36
N GLU A 141 6.44 -7.32 1.36
CA GLU A 141 5.92 -8.21 2.39
C GLU A 141 4.38 -8.20 2.53
N LEU A 142 3.64 -7.69 1.55
CA LEU A 142 2.17 -7.70 1.55
C LEU A 142 1.61 -9.06 1.11
N LEU A 143 2.32 -9.73 0.21
CA LEU A 143 1.91 -11.01 -0.38
C LEU A 143 2.94 -12.11 -0.13
N GLU A 144 2.47 -13.34 -0.22
CA GLU A 144 3.33 -14.51 -0.35
C GLU A 144 3.24 -15.08 -1.77
N LYS A 145 4.36 -15.65 -2.25
CA LYS A 145 4.49 -16.26 -3.58
C LYS A 145 4.93 -17.72 -3.45
N ARG A 146 4.39 -18.59 -4.29
CA ARG A 146 4.87 -19.98 -4.44
C ARG A 146 4.84 -20.44 -5.89
N ASP A 147 5.64 -21.46 -6.18
CA ASP A 147 5.47 -22.28 -7.38
C ASP A 147 4.64 -23.53 -7.04
N ASN A 148 3.59 -23.78 -7.80
CA ASN A 148 2.77 -24.98 -7.72
C ASN A 148 2.69 -25.62 -9.11
N LYS A 149 3.52 -26.64 -9.35
CA LYS A 149 3.57 -27.39 -10.61
C LYS A 149 3.87 -26.50 -11.84
N GLY A 150 4.75 -25.51 -11.67
CA GLY A 150 5.10 -24.56 -12.74
C GLY A 150 4.11 -23.40 -12.91
N MET A 151 3.11 -23.30 -12.03
CA MET A 151 2.22 -22.15 -11.95
C MET A 151 2.59 -21.30 -10.74
N THR A 152 2.83 -20.02 -10.99
CA THR A 152 3.06 -19.05 -9.93
C THR A 152 1.74 -18.68 -9.28
N GLU A 153 1.67 -18.80 -7.97
CA GLU A 153 0.48 -18.44 -7.19
C GLU A 153 0.84 -17.44 -6.09
N TYR A 154 -0.12 -16.57 -5.80
CA TYR A 154 -0.01 -15.53 -4.79
C TYR A 154 -1.12 -15.67 -3.75
N ARG A 155 -0.87 -15.19 -2.53
CA ARG A 155 -1.89 -15.00 -1.50
C ARG A 155 -1.56 -13.82 -0.61
N ILE A 156 -2.57 -13.29 0.09
CA ILE A 156 -2.34 -12.28 1.13
C ILE A 156 -1.46 -12.85 2.25
N ARG A 157 -0.49 -12.07 2.71
CA ARG A 157 0.29 -12.44 3.90
C ARG A 157 -0.57 -12.21 5.13
N ILE A 158 -0.73 -13.24 5.95
CA ILE A 158 -1.42 -13.12 7.24
C ILE A 158 -0.36 -12.75 8.28
N ASN A 159 -0.34 -11.49 8.69
CA ASN A 159 0.48 -11.06 9.82
C ASN A 159 -0.06 -11.76 11.08
N GLN A 160 0.74 -12.66 11.67
CA GLN A 160 0.46 -13.33 12.94
C GLN A 160 1.02 -12.54 14.12
#